data_AF-X0V2E7-F1
#
_entry.id   AF-X0V2E7-F1
#
_cell.length_a   1.000
_cell.length_b   1.000
_cell.length_c   1.000
_cell.angle_alpha   90.00
_cell.angle_beta   90.00
_cell.angle_gamma   90.00
#
_symmetry.space_group_name_H-M   'P 1'
#
loop_
_entity.id
_entity.type
_entity.pdbx_description
1 polymer ?
#
loop_
_entity_poly.entity_id
_entity_poly.type
_entity_poly.pdbx_seq_one_letter_code
_entity_poly.pdbx_strand_id
1 'polypeptide(L)'
;MNLLKRIINRVFRSEEAPPPETVKTAPLGPLTFEPQWNLDDQKSIVVGTAQSVGIERDHNEDTLFVLLGNSEGQEMVPDFGLFLVADGMGGHHAGDIASAISVRTTAHRITESTILRLFEDDSGDDTLPIQDLIRKALEDANQSVVTQVPGGGTTLTAVLLLSNQLTIGHVGDSRAYIFQNGKSEVITRDHSL
;
A
#
# COMPACT_ATOMS: atom_id res chain seq x y z
N MET A 1 -44.12 -27.80 -0.89
CA MET A 1 -43.36 -27.31 -2.06
C MET A 1 -43.87 -25.96 -2.62
N ASN A 2 -44.39 -25.04 -1.77
CA ASN A 2 -44.98 -23.76 -2.22
C ASN A 2 -44.42 -22.50 -1.52
N LEU A 3 -43.56 -22.67 -0.51
CA LEU A 3 -42.97 -21.54 0.23
C LEU A 3 -41.68 -21.03 -0.44
N LEU A 4 -40.82 -21.94 -0.89
CA LEU A 4 -39.55 -21.61 -1.57
C LEU A 4 -39.79 -20.89 -2.91
N LYS A 5 -40.80 -21.31 -3.69
CA LYS A 5 -41.22 -20.63 -4.93
C LYS A 5 -41.74 -19.21 -4.69
N ARG A 6 -42.40 -18.95 -3.55
CA ARG A 6 -42.87 -17.60 -3.20
C ARG A 6 -41.73 -16.66 -2.79
N ILE A 7 -40.70 -17.19 -2.13
CA ILE A 7 -39.51 -16.41 -1.74
C ILE A 7 -38.67 -16.09 -2.98
N ILE A 8 -38.43 -17.07 -3.85
CA ILE A 8 -37.72 -16.86 -5.13
C ILE A 8 -38.45 -15.83 -6.00
N ASN A 9 -39.78 -15.94 -6.16
CA ASN A 9 -40.55 -14.96 -6.95
C ASN A 9 -40.61 -13.56 -6.30
N ARG A 10 -40.29 -13.42 -5.02
CA ARG A 10 -40.24 -12.11 -4.34
C ARG A 10 -38.88 -11.44 -4.49
N VAL A 11 -37.81 -12.22 -4.53
CA VAL A 11 -36.42 -11.74 -4.69
C VAL A 11 -36.09 -11.47 -6.16
N PHE A 12 -36.64 -12.25 -7.09
CA PHE A 12 -36.44 -12.10 -8.54
C PHE A 12 -37.63 -11.44 -9.26
N ARG A 13 -38.40 -10.63 -8.54
CA ARG A 13 -39.34 -9.72 -9.21
C ARG A 13 -38.49 -8.69 -9.95
N SER A 14 -38.38 -8.88 -11.27
CA SER A 14 -38.03 -7.80 -12.18
C SER A 14 -39.20 -6.81 -12.16
N GLU A 15 -39.27 -5.98 -11.12
CA GLU A 15 -39.87 -4.68 -11.33
C GLU A 15 -38.93 -4.00 -12.33
N GLU A 16 -39.42 -3.78 -13.55
CA GLU A 16 -38.77 -2.87 -14.48
C GLU A 16 -38.44 -1.62 -13.69
N ALA A 17 -37.14 -1.30 -13.62
CA ALA A 17 -36.71 -0.05 -13.03
C ALA A 17 -37.56 1.06 -13.66
N PRO A 18 -38.08 2.02 -12.87
CA PRO A 18 -38.79 3.15 -13.44
C PRO A 18 -37.93 3.72 -14.58
N PRO A 19 -38.53 4.08 -15.73
CA PRO A 19 -37.77 4.67 -16.82
C PRO A 19 -36.93 5.79 -16.22
N PRO A 20 -35.61 5.83 -16.51
CA PRO A 20 -34.68 6.69 -15.81
C PRO A 20 -35.30 8.07 -15.73
N GLU A 21 -35.63 8.51 -14.51
CA GLU A 21 -36.08 9.86 -14.28
C GLU A 21 -35.11 10.78 -14.98
N THR A 22 -35.64 11.82 -15.61
CA THR A 22 -34.99 12.76 -16.53
C THR A 22 -33.79 13.48 -15.90
N VAL A 23 -32.73 12.75 -15.57
CA VAL A 23 -31.40 13.29 -15.37
C VAL A 23 -30.98 13.72 -16.76
N LYS A 24 -31.09 15.02 -17.01
CA LYS A 24 -30.49 15.65 -18.18
C LYS A 24 -28.97 15.54 -18.03
N THR A 25 -28.42 14.38 -18.35
CA THR A 25 -27.00 14.28 -18.66
C THR A 25 -26.76 15.00 -19.98
N ALA A 26 -25.58 15.58 -20.14
CA ALA A 26 -25.19 16.12 -21.45
C ALA A 26 -25.35 15.00 -22.49
N PRO A 27 -26.04 15.25 -23.62
CA PRO A 27 -26.12 14.25 -24.68
C PRO A 27 -24.68 13.90 -25.08
N LEU A 28 -24.36 12.60 -25.11
CA LEU A 28 -23.11 12.14 -25.68
C LEU A 28 -23.06 12.67 -27.11
N GLY A 29 -22.17 13.65 -27.35
CA GLY A 29 -21.90 14.12 -28.71
C GLY A 29 -21.47 12.94 -29.59
N PRO A 30 -21.50 13.06 -30.93
CA PRO A 30 -20.93 12.04 -31.79
C PRO A 30 -19.53 11.71 -31.27
N LEU A 31 -19.25 10.42 -31.02
CA LEU A 31 -17.98 9.91 -30.49
C LEU A 31 -16.84 10.34 -31.43
N THR A 32 -16.34 11.53 -31.19
CA THR A 32 -15.14 12.13 -31.75
C THR A 32 -14.20 12.41 -30.59
N PHE A 33 -14.14 11.44 -29.67
CA PHE A 33 -13.10 11.39 -28.67
C PHE A 33 -11.99 10.52 -29.23
N GLU A 34 -11.01 11.17 -29.83
CA GLU A 34 -9.68 10.59 -30.02
C GLU A 34 -8.98 10.74 -28.66
N PRO A 35 -8.82 9.68 -27.85
CA PRO A 35 -8.13 9.81 -26.58
C PRO A 35 -6.69 10.25 -26.83
N GLN A 36 -6.40 11.50 -26.49
CA GLN A 36 -5.01 11.98 -26.45
C GLN A 36 -4.42 11.58 -25.10
N TRP A 37 -3.80 10.41 -25.07
CA TRP A 37 -3.00 9.97 -23.93
C TRP A 37 -1.71 10.78 -23.89
N ASN A 38 -1.71 11.90 -23.16
CA ASN A 38 -0.46 12.60 -22.83
C ASN A 38 0.18 11.89 -21.63
N LEU A 39 0.93 10.83 -21.92
CA LEU A 39 1.65 10.06 -20.90
C LEU A 39 2.81 10.85 -20.27
N ASP A 40 3.29 11.91 -20.93
CA ASP A 40 4.41 12.72 -20.44
C ASP A 40 4.00 13.64 -19.27
N ASP A 41 2.70 13.96 -19.13
CA ASP A 41 2.16 14.81 -18.05
C ASP A 41 1.47 14.02 -16.92
N GLN A 42 1.23 12.71 -17.08
CA GLN A 42 0.62 11.90 -16.03
C GLN A 42 1.67 11.38 -15.05
N LYS A 43 1.74 12.00 -13.86
CA LYS A 43 2.54 11.53 -12.72
C LYS A 43 1.90 10.31 -12.04
N SER A 44 1.63 9.26 -12.78
CA SER A 44 1.06 8.04 -12.19
C SER A 44 2.13 7.16 -11.54
N ILE A 45 1.82 6.60 -10.36
CA ILE A 45 2.68 5.60 -9.71
C ILE A 45 2.34 4.23 -10.31
N VAL A 46 3.29 3.64 -11.04
CA VAL A 46 3.17 2.27 -11.54
C VAL A 46 3.97 1.32 -10.66
N VAL A 47 3.35 0.21 -10.25
CA VAL A 47 3.95 -0.74 -9.31
C VAL A 47 3.85 -2.15 -9.85
N GLY A 48 4.95 -2.89 -9.75
CA GLY A 48 5.00 -4.33 -9.93
C GLY A 48 5.58 -4.98 -8.68
N THR A 49 5.02 -6.11 -8.28
CA THR A 49 5.52 -6.89 -7.13
C THR A 49 5.58 -8.36 -7.48
N ALA A 50 6.54 -9.04 -6.86
CA ALA A 50 6.73 -10.48 -7.01
C ALA A 50 7.35 -11.02 -5.72
N GLN A 51 6.99 -12.25 -5.38
CA GLN A 51 7.56 -12.98 -4.24
C GLN A 51 7.66 -14.45 -4.64
N SER A 52 8.60 -15.18 -4.02
CA SER A 52 8.81 -16.60 -4.26
C SER A 52 9.38 -17.25 -3.00
N VAL A 53 9.03 -18.50 -2.75
CA VAL A 53 9.68 -19.33 -1.71
C VAL A 53 11.18 -19.54 -2.03
N GLY A 54 11.55 -19.48 -3.31
CA GLY A 54 12.90 -19.78 -3.78
C GLY A 54 13.09 -21.27 -4.08
N ILE A 55 14.33 -21.74 -3.97
CA ILE A 55 14.75 -23.10 -4.38
C ILE A 55 14.95 -24.02 -3.17
N GLU A 56 15.48 -23.49 -2.07
CA GLU A 56 15.98 -24.27 -0.93
C GLU A 56 15.00 -24.34 0.27
N ARG A 57 14.04 -23.41 0.35
CA ARG A 57 13.11 -23.33 1.48
C ARG A 57 11.81 -24.07 1.18
N ASP A 58 11.17 -24.58 2.23
CA ASP A 58 9.86 -25.23 2.15
C ASP A 58 8.69 -24.24 2.32
N HIS A 59 8.96 -23.06 2.90
CA HIS A 59 7.98 -21.99 3.09
C HIS A 59 8.61 -20.61 2.89
N ASN A 60 7.77 -19.63 2.55
CA ASN A 60 8.19 -18.24 2.38
C ASN A 60 8.11 -17.49 3.72
N GLU A 61 9.21 -16.88 4.14
CA GLU A 61 9.27 -16.05 5.34
C GLU A 61 9.23 -14.55 5.01
N ASP A 62 9.14 -14.20 3.72
CA ASP A 62 9.12 -12.83 3.23
C ASP A 62 7.69 -12.27 3.26
N THR A 63 7.54 -11.04 3.74
CA THR A 63 6.29 -10.28 3.63
C THR A 63 6.51 -9.04 2.76
N LEU A 64 5.58 -8.80 1.84
CA LEU A 64 5.53 -7.60 1.00
C LEU A 64 4.17 -6.92 1.18
N PHE A 65 4.16 -5.59 1.17
CA PHE A 65 2.94 -4.79 1.23
C PHE A 65 3.03 -3.57 0.30
N VAL A 66 1.91 -3.26 -0.35
CA VAL A 66 1.74 -2.10 -1.23
C VAL A 66 0.41 -1.43 -0.90
N LEU A 67 0.44 -0.12 -0.71
CA LEU A 67 -0.74 0.73 -0.68
C LEU A 67 -0.48 1.94 -1.57
N LEU A 68 -1.44 2.23 -2.47
CA LEU A 68 -1.35 3.35 -3.40
C LEU A 68 -2.62 4.20 -3.28
N GLY A 69 -2.45 5.50 -3.47
CA GLY A 69 -3.56 6.42 -3.67
C GLY A 69 -3.17 7.47 -4.70
N ASN A 70 -4.09 7.76 -5.60
CA ASN A 70 -3.97 8.84 -6.56
C ASN A 70 -5.28 9.63 -6.56
N SER A 71 -5.19 10.94 -6.79
CA SER A 71 -6.36 11.81 -6.83
C SER A 71 -6.31 12.74 -8.03
N GLU A 72 -7.39 12.74 -8.81
CA GLU A 72 -7.60 13.66 -9.94
C GLU A 72 -8.90 14.44 -9.70
N GLY A 73 -8.85 15.77 -9.74
CA GLY A 73 -10.05 16.60 -9.53
C GLY A 73 -9.77 17.98 -8.94
N GLN A 74 -10.79 18.59 -8.36
CA GLN A 74 -10.67 19.78 -7.50
C GLN A 74 -10.42 19.32 -6.05
N GLU A 75 -9.62 20.06 -5.28
CA GLU A 75 -9.22 19.71 -3.90
C GLU A 75 -8.46 18.36 -3.82
N MET A 76 -7.35 18.28 -4.56
CA MET A 76 -6.55 17.06 -4.67
C MET A 76 -5.76 16.76 -3.39
N VAL A 77 -5.83 15.50 -2.98
CA VAL A 77 -4.87 14.88 -2.07
C VAL A 77 -3.63 14.49 -2.87
N PRO A 78 -2.40 14.68 -2.36
CA PRO A 78 -1.21 14.27 -3.08
C PRO A 78 -1.21 12.76 -3.34
N ASP A 79 -0.75 12.36 -4.53
CA ASP A 79 -0.49 10.96 -4.83
C ASP A 79 0.49 10.37 -3.81
N PHE A 80 0.22 9.14 -3.37
CA PHE A 80 1.04 8.48 -2.39
C PHE A 80 1.23 6.99 -2.68
N GLY A 81 2.34 6.47 -2.18
CA GLY A 81 2.65 5.05 -2.19
C GLY A 81 3.37 4.62 -0.92
N LEU A 82 2.91 3.55 -0.29
CA LEU A 82 3.58 2.89 0.81
C LEU A 82 3.98 1.48 0.39
N PHE A 83 5.29 1.22 0.42
CA PHE A 83 5.89 -0.04 0.01
C PHE A 83 6.71 -0.61 1.15
N LEU A 84 6.42 -1.84 1.55
CA LEU A 84 7.14 -2.51 2.63
C LEU A 84 7.63 -3.86 2.13
N VAL A 85 8.87 -4.20 2.48
CA VAL A 85 9.46 -5.53 2.30
C VAL A 85 10.15 -5.92 3.61
N ALA A 86 9.92 -7.15 4.04
CA ALA A 86 10.49 -7.73 5.23
C ALA A 86 10.90 -9.18 4.94
N ASP A 87 12.18 -9.50 5.14
CA ASP A 87 12.74 -10.85 5.06
C ASP A 87 12.78 -11.42 6.47
N GLY A 88 11.89 -12.38 6.73
CA GLY A 88 11.75 -13.03 8.02
C GLY A 88 12.81 -14.09 8.24
N MET A 89 13.28 -14.21 9.48
CA MET A 89 14.23 -15.23 9.89
C MET A 89 13.85 -15.82 11.25
N GLY A 90 14.03 -17.13 11.41
CA GLY A 90 13.79 -17.84 12.66
C GLY A 90 13.47 -19.31 12.43
N GLY A 91 13.41 -20.10 13.50
CA GLY A 91 13.00 -21.51 13.41
C GLY A 91 11.48 -21.68 13.63
N HIS A 92 10.91 -22.80 13.17
CA HIS A 92 9.53 -23.21 13.47
C HIS A 92 8.44 -22.15 13.17
N HIS A 93 8.46 -21.51 11.99
CA HIS A 93 7.51 -20.43 11.65
C HIS A 93 7.65 -19.17 12.53
N ALA A 94 8.86 -18.86 12.98
CA ALA A 94 9.09 -17.58 13.65
C ALA A 94 9.39 -16.47 12.62
N GLY A 95 10.01 -16.78 11.49
CA GLY A 95 10.36 -15.79 10.45
C GLY A 95 9.14 -15.24 9.73
N ASP A 96 8.24 -16.10 9.26
CA ASP A 96 6.97 -15.73 8.60
C ASP A 96 6.07 -14.88 9.52
N ILE A 97 5.95 -15.23 10.81
CA ILE A 97 5.18 -14.45 11.78
C ILE A 97 5.86 -13.11 12.07
N ALA A 98 7.20 -13.08 12.21
CA ALA A 98 7.95 -11.86 12.47
C ALA A 98 7.82 -10.84 11.34
N SER A 99 8.03 -11.26 10.08
CA SER A 99 7.92 -10.37 8.92
C SER A 99 6.49 -9.84 8.75
N ALA A 100 5.48 -10.70 8.96
CA ALA A 100 4.07 -10.30 8.89
C ALA A 100 3.66 -9.30 9.99
N ILE A 101 4.13 -9.48 11.23
CA ILE A 101 3.88 -8.53 12.32
C ILE A 101 4.56 -7.20 12.03
N SER A 102 5.83 -7.23 11.61
CA SER A 102 6.61 -6.04 11.31
C SER A 102 5.91 -5.18 10.24
N VAL A 103 5.59 -5.79 9.10
CA VAL A 103 4.90 -5.11 7.98
C VAL A 103 3.54 -4.57 8.41
N ARG A 104 2.73 -5.37 9.13
CA ARG A 104 1.40 -4.95 9.56
C ARG A 104 1.45 -3.76 10.52
N THR A 105 2.32 -3.80 11.52
CA THR A 105 2.47 -2.71 12.50
C THR A 105 2.94 -1.43 11.82
N THR A 106 3.94 -1.50 10.94
CA THR A 106 4.43 -0.35 10.19
C THR A 106 3.36 0.22 9.24
N ALA A 107 2.67 -0.64 8.48
CA ALA A 107 1.60 -0.22 7.58
C ALA A 107 0.47 0.50 8.33
N HIS A 108 0.03 -0.07 9.46
CA HIS A 108 -0.99 0.55 10.31
C HIS A 108 -0.55 1.94 10.78
N ARG A 109 0.66 2.02 11.38
CA ARG A 109 1.15 3.26 11.97
C ARG A 109 1.33 4.37 10.94
N ILE A 110 1.90 4.08 9.77
CA ILE A 110 2.08 5.08 8.70
C ILE A 110 0.72 5.48 8.09
N THR A 111 -0.19 4.52 7.93
CA THR A 111 -1.52 4.82 7.41
C THR A 111 -2.27 5.79 8.32
N GLU A 112 -2.31 5.49 9.62
CA GLU A 112 -2.99 6.31 10.63
C GLU A 112 -2.34 7.68 10.81
N SER A 113 -1.01 7.72 10.96
CA SER A 113 -0.30 8.95 11.31
C SER A 113 0.08 9.84 10.13
N THR A 114 -0.07 9.35 8.89
CA THR A 114 0.30 10.12 7.69
C THR A 114 -0.79 10.06 6.64
N ILE A 115 -1.12 8.87 6.13
CA ILE A 115 -1.98 8.75 4.93
C ILE A 115 -3.40 9.25 5.21
N LEU A 116 -4.01 8.84 6.32
CA LEU A 116 -5.37 9.29 6.67
C LEU A 116 -5.44 10.79 6.92
N ARG A 117 -4.36 11.38 7.44
CA ARG A 117 -4.26 12.83 7.66
C ARG A 117 -4.20 13.64 6.37
N LEU A 118 -3.84 13.02 5.24
CA LEU A 118 -3.90 13.70 3.95
C LEU A 118 -5.33 14.04 3.52
N PHE A 119 -6.34 13.44 4.15
CA PHE A 119 -7.76 13.67 3.89
C PHE A 119 -8.42 14.58 4.93
N GLU A 120 -7.66 15.09 5.89
CA GLU A 120 -8.17 16.00 6.92
C GLU A 120 -8.00 17.46 6.44
N ASP A 121 -9.03 18.29 6.65
CA ASP A 121 -8.98 19.73 6.32
C ASP A 121 -8.08 20.54 7.27
N ASP A 122 -7.65 19.94 8.38
CA ASP A 122 -6.94 20.63 9.45
C ASP A 122 -5.42 20.43 9.31
N SER A 123 -4.74 21.51 8.92
CA SER A 123 -3.27 21.58 8.80
C SER A 123 -2.60 21.83 10.15
N GLY A 124 -2.97 21.04 11.15
CA GLY A 124 -2.43 21.15 12.50
C GLY A 124 -0.89 21.06 12.51
N ASP A 125 -0.23 22.10 13.03
CA ASP A 125 1.22 22.28 13.14
C ASP A 125 1.90 21.27 14.11
N ASP A 126 1.11 20.38 14.74
CA ASP A 126 1.55 19.36 15.70
C ASP A 126 1.96 18.03 15.04
N THR A 127 2.09 17.99 13.71
CA THR A 127 2.55 16.78 13.03
C THR A 127 4.07 16.64 13.15
N LEU A 128 4.51 15.47 13.64
CA LEU A 128 5.94 15.16 13.68
C LEU A 128 6.51 15.12 12.25
N PRO A 129 7.80 15.43 12.07
CA PRO A 129 8.47 15.23 10.80
C PRO A 129 8.25 13.81 10.27
N ILE A 130 8.06 13.65 8.96
CA ILE A 130 7.76 12.34 8.36
C ILE A 130 8.82 11.27 8.70
N GLN A 131 10.07 11.69 8.82
CA GLN A 131 11.20 10.84 9.22
C GLN A 131 11.01 10.29 10.64
N ASP A 132 10.49 11.10 11.57
CA ASP A 132 10.17 10.67 12.93
C ASP A 132 8.96 9.74 12.98
N LEU A 133 7.96 9.97 12.12
CA LEU A 133 6.82 9.07 11.99
C LEU A 133 7.24 7.69 11.51
N ILE A 134 8.08 7.62 10.47
CA ILE A 134 8.64 6.36 9.97
C ILE A 134 9.52 5.70 11.03
N ARG A 135 10.41 6.45 11.69
CA ARG A 135 11.25 5.92 12.76
C ARG A 135 10.41 5.28 13.88
N LYS A 136 9.36 5.97 14.36
CA LYS A 136 8.44 5.44 15.37
C LYS A 136 7.71 4.19 14.88
N ALA A 137 7.28 4.17 13.62
CA ALA A 137 6.63 2.98 13.03
C ALA A 137 7.56 1.76 12.98
N LEU A 138 8.86 1.96 12.75
CA LEU A 138 9.89 0.92 12.79
C LEU A 138 10.18 0.48 14.24
N GLU A 139 10.24 1.40 15.19
CA GLU A 139 10.42 1.11 16.62
C GLU A 139 9.24 0.27 17.16
N ASP A 140 8.00 0.65 16.83
CA ASP A 140 6.78 -0.08 17.20
C ASP A 140 6.74 -1.48 16.58
N ALA A 141 7.15 -1.61 15.31
CA ALA A 141 7.25 -2.89 14.62
C ALA A 141 8.27 -3.80 15.31
N ASN A 142 9.47 -3.29 15.60
CA ASN A 142 10.49 -4.01 16.35
C ASN A 142 9.98 -4.46 17.73
N GLN A 143 9.36 -3.56 18.50
CA GLN A 143 8.79 -3.90 19.80
C GLN A 143 7.72 -5.00 19.68
N SER A 144 6.89 -4.95 18.64
CA SER A 144 5.87 -5.96 18.37
C SER A 144 6.50 -7.33 18.11
N VAL A 145 7.52 -7.41 17.27
CA VAL A 145 8.25 -8.65 16.97
C VAL A 145 8.92 -9.20 18.23
N VAL A 146 9.67 -8.36 18.97
CA VAL A 146 10.35 -8.76 20.22
C VAL A 146 9.37 -9.34 21.25
N THR A 147 8.17 -8.76 21.34
CA THR A 147 7.19 -9.17 22.35
C THR A 147 6.41 -10.43 21.94
N GLN A 148 6.07 -10.54 20.65
CA GLN A 148 5.11 -11.55 20.18
C GLN A 148 5.76 -12.76 19.52
N VAL A 149 7.03 -12.65 19.07
CA VAL A 149 7.70 -13.72 18.31
C VAL A 149 9.07 -14.04 18.93
N PRO A 150 9.11 -14.67 20.12
CA PRO A 150 10.38 -15.05 20.73
C PRO A 150 11.19 -15.97 19.82
N GLY A 151 12.44 -15.59 19.52
CA GLY A 151 13.33 -16.35 18.63
C GLY A 151 13.09 -16.12 17.13
N GLY A 152 12.14 -15.25 16.77
CA GLY A 152 11.97 -14.72 15.42
C GLY A 152 12.63 -13.36 15.26
N GLY A 153 12.98 -13.04 14.03
CA GLY A 153 13.49 -11.74 13.61
C GLY A 153 13.09 -11.47 12.17
N THR A 154 13.26 -10.24 11.73
CA THR A 154 13.00 -9.87 10.34
C THR A 154 13.76 -8.61 9.99
N THR A 155 14.12 -8.47 8.72
CA THR A 155 14.45 -7.16 8.16
C THR A 155 13.17 -6.33 8.01
N LEU A 156 13.32 -5.02 7.77
CA LEU A 156 12.23 -4.18 7.31
C LEU A 156 12.79 -3.04 6.47
N THR A 157 12.32 -2.93 5.23
CA THR A 157 12.55 -1.77 4.36
C THR A 157 11.20 -1.16 4.01
N ALA A 158 10.98 0.07 4.44
CA ALA A 158 9.77 0.84 4.21
C ALA A 158 10.09 2.04 3.31
N VAL A 159 9.28 2.23 2.26
CA VAL A 159 9.34 3.38 1.37
C VAL A 159 7.98 4.06 1.37
N LEU A 160 7.96 5.33 1.76
CA LEU A 160 6.81 6.20 1.63
C LEU A 160 7.09 7.25 0.56
N LEU A 161 6.29 7.23 -0.49
CA LEU A 161 6.24 8.24 -1.54
C LEU A 161 5.05 9.16 -1.26
N LEU A 162 5.29 10.47 -1.18
CA LEU A 162 4.29 11.52 -1.13
C LEU A 162 4.60 12.53 -2.23
N SER A 163 3.76 12.60 -3.26
CA SER A 163 4.04 13.36 -4.48
C SER A 163 5.44 13.04 -5.05
N ASN A 164 6.37 13.98 -4.93
CA ASN A 164 7.74 13.89 -5.45
C ASN A 164 8.78 13.60 -4.34
N GLN A 165 8.34 13.38 -3.10
CA GLN A 165 9.23 13.11 -1.98
C GLN A 165 9.17 11.64 -1.58
N LEU A 166 10.34 11.01 -1.52
CA LEU A 166 10.49 9.62 -1.12
C LEU A 166 11.23 9.58 0.22
N THR A 167 10.63 8.93 1.22
CA THR A 167 11.22 8.73 2.56
C THR A 167 11.39 7.25 2.82
N ILE A 168 12.57 6.85 3.29
CA ILE A 168 12.94 5.44 3.51
C ILE A 168 13.21 5.20 4.98
N GLY A 169 12.58 4.17 5.55
CA GLY A 169 12.96 3.55 6.82
C GLY A 169 13.57 2.19 6.53
N HIS A 170 14.72 1.87 7.12
CA HIS A 170 15.43 0.63 6.80
C HIS A 170 16.12 0.02 8.02
N VAL A 171 15.93 -1.29 8.21
CA VAL A 171 16.58 -2.13 9.23
C VAL A 171 16.89 -3.50 8.62
N GLY A 172 18.15 -3.96 8.71
CA GLY A 172 18.57 -5.27 8.25
C GLY A 172 19.48 -5.17 7.03
N ASP A 173 19.47 -6.19 6.19
CA ASP A 173 20.35 -6.34 5.02
C ASP A 173 19.58 -6.46 3.69
N SER A 174 18.26 -6.32 3.73
CA SER A 174 17.48 -6.01 2.51
C SER A 174 17.93 -4.69 1.90
N ARG A 175 17.70 -4.46 0.60
CA ARG A 175 18.20 -3.25 -0.07
C ARG A 175 17.13 -2.55 -0.89
N ALA A 176 17.19 -1.23 -0.88
CA ALA A 176 16.49 -0.40 -1.85
C ALA A 176 17.47 0.16 -2.88
N TYR A 177 17.01 0.27 -4.11
CA TYR A 177 17.77 0.78 -5.24
C TYR A 177 16.97 1.86 -5.95
N ILE A 178 17.62 2.92 -6.40
CA ILE A 178 17.09 3.85 -7.41
C ILE A 178 17.67 3.48 -8.76
N PHE A 179 16.81 3.36 -9.77
CA PHE A 179 17.22 3.18 -11.15
C PHE A 179 16.91 4.44 -11.95
N GLN A 180 17.95 5.09 -12.49
CA GLN A 180 17.81 6.31 -13.29
C GLN A 180 18.83 6.30 -14.42
N ASN A 181 18.41 6.68 -15.64
CA ASN A 181 19.28 6.82 -16.81
C ASN A 181 20.15 5.58 -17.08
N GLY A 182 19.57 4.38 -16.93
CA GLY A 182 20.29 3.12 -17.15
C GLY A 182 21.25 2.70 -16.03
N LYS A 183 21.26 3.41 -14.90
CA LYS A 183 22.14 3.13 -13.75
C LYS A 183 21.32 2.78 -12.51
N SER A 184 21.79 1.79 -11.75
CA SER A 184 21.25 1.44 -10.43
C SER A 184 22.19 1.94 -9.32
N GLU A 185 21.63 2.63 -8.32
CA GLU A 185 22.33 3.06 -7.12
C GLU A 185 21.65 2.47 -5.88
N VAL A 186 22.45 1.94 -4.95
CA VAL A 186 21.94 1.46 -3.64
C VAL A 186 21.73 2.67 -2.75
N ILE A 187 20.54 2.80 -2.17
CA ILE A 187 20.18 3.95 -1.32
C ILE A 187 20.02 3.58 0.16
N THR A 188 20.24 2.31 0.50
CA THR A 188 20.30 1.79 1.87
C THR A 188 21.72 1.32 2.19
N ARG A 189 22.04 1.24 3.48
CA ARG A 189 23.27 0.61 3.96
C ARG A 189 22.89 -0.61 4.79
N ASP A 190 23.37 -1.78 4.37
CA ASP A 190 23.14 -3.02 5.10
C ASP A 190 23.65 -2.92 6.54
N HIS A 191 22.83 -3.35 7.49
CA HIS A 191 23.14 -3.45 8.91
C HIS A 191 23.69 -4.83 9.26
N SER A 192 24.82 -5.19 8.63
CA SER A 192 25.58 -6.39 8.96
C SER A 192 26.47 -6.16 10.20
N LEU A 193 26.71 -7.24 10.96
CA LEU A 193 27.65 -7.30 12.09
C LEU A 193 29.09 -7.51 11.61
#